data_AF-A0A0Q9X1G3-F1
#
_entry.id   AF-A0A0Q9X1G3-F1
#
_cell.length_a   1.000
_cell.length_b   1.000
_cell.length_c   1.000
_cell.angle_alpha   90.00
_cell.angle_beta   90.00
_cell.angle_gamma   90.00
#
_symmetry.space_group_name_H-M   'P 1'
#
loop_
_entity.id
_entity.type
_entity.pdbx_description
1 polymer ?
#
loop_
_entity_poly.entity_id
_entity_poly.type
_entity_poly.pdbx_seq_one_letter_code
_entity_poly.pdbx_strand_id
1 'polypeptide(L)' 'MSTNSVGSVTSAAVLLISLVLVGDCLACRPVYRSDLVSCTRSGGVCREVSACPKNRHAGVKTICILRGKVCCMKAK' A
#
# COMPACT_ATOMS: atom_id res chain seq x y z
N MET A 1 25.16 -6.46 -54.17
CA MET A 1 26.02 -6.53 -52.95
C MET A 1 26.47 -5.09 -52.69
N SER A 2 26.12 -4.45 -51.58
CA SER A 2 26.36 -4.89 -50.21
C SER A 2 25.28 -4.41 -49.25
N THR A 3 24.71 -5.34 -48.49
CA THR A 3 23.95 -5.08 -47.27
C THR A 3 24.94 -4.79 -46.15
N ASN A 4 24.91 -3.60 -45.55
CA ASN A 4 25.66 -3.34 -44.32
C ASN A 4 24.74 -2.74 -43.25
N SER A 5 24.16 -3.66 -42.48
CA SER A 5 24.05 -3.62 -41.02
C SER A 5 23.53 -2.35 -40.35
N VAL A 6 22.23 -2.09 -40.53
CA VAL A 6 21.43 -1.32 -39.57
C VAL A 6 20.72 -2.33 -38.65
N GLY A 7 21.45 -3.00 -37.76
CA GLY A 7 20.86 -4.19 -37.12
C GLY A 7 21.39 -4.63 -35.76
N SER A 8 22.16 -3.82 -35.02
CA SER A 8 22.67 -4.29 -33.71
C SER A 8 22.84 -3.26 -32.60
N VAL A 9 22.58 -1.97 -32.83
CA VAL A 9 22.72 -0.96 -31.75
C VAL A 9 21.41 -0.78 -30.98
N THR A 10 20.26 -1.05 -31.62
CA THR A 10 18.93 -0.89 -31.02
C THR A 10 18.57 -1.96 -30.00
N SER A 11 19.19 -3.14 -30.04
CA SER A 11 18.78 -4.29 -29.21
C SER A 11 19.22 -4.14 -27.75
N ALA A 12 20.45 -3.66 -27.50
CA ALA A 12 20.96 -3.44 -26.14
C ALA A 12 20.26 -2.26 -25.44
N ALA A 13 19.98 -1.18 -26.17
CA ALA A 13 19.29 -0.01 -25.63
C ALA A 13 17.85 -0.32 -25.20
N VAL A 14 17.11 -1.10 -26.01
CA VAL A 14 15.73 -1.52 -25.68
C VAL A 14 15.71 -2.46 -24.48
N LEU A 15 16.69 -3.36 -24.36
CA LEU A 15 16.83 -4.24 -23.20
C LEU A 15 17.14 -3.47 -21.91
N LEU A 16 18.01 -2.46 -21.98
CA LEU A 16 18.31 -1.59 -20.84
C LEU A 16 17.09 -0.76 -20.41
N ILE A 17 16.33 -0.21 -21.35
CA ILE A 17 15.08 0.51 -21.06
C ILE A 17 14.05 -0.42 -20.40
N SER A 18 13.96 -1.67 -20.87
CA SER A 18 13.07 -2.69 -20.30
C SER A 18 13.49 -3.10 -18.88
N LEU A 19 14.79 -3.23 -18.62
CA LEU A 19 15.34 -3.51 -17.29
C LEU A 19 15.11 -2.35 -16.29
N VAL A 20 15.24 -1.10 -16.75
CA VAL A 20 14.92 0.09 -15.93
C VAL A 20 13.44 0.14 -15.59
N LEU A 21 12.55 -0.07 -16.57
CA LEU A 21 11.10 -0.12 -16.35
C LEU A 21 10.66 -1.25 -15.41
N VAL A 22 11.25 -2.44 -15.51
CA VAL A 22 10.96 -3.56 -14.60
C VAL A 22 11.54 -3.31 -13.20
N GLY A 23 12.70 -2.65 -13.11
CA GLY A 23 13.30 -2.21 -11.85
C GLY A 23 12.41 -1.20 -11.10
N ASP A 24 11.81 -0.25 -11.81
CA ASP A 24 10.84 0.69 -11.26
C ASP A 24 9.52 0.01 -10.84
N CYS A 25 9.08 -1.05 -11.54
CA CYS A 25 7.94 -1.84 -11.10
C CYS A 25 8.22 -2.69 -9.84
N LEU A 26 9.44 -3.20 -9.66
CA LEU A 26 9.87 -3.88 -8.42
C LEU A 26 10.09 -2.89 -7.27
N ALA A 27 10.31 -1.62 -7.59
CA ALA A 27 10.17 -0.50 -6.66
C ALA A 27 8.70 -0.12 -6.38
N CYS A 28 7.74 -1.04 -6.61
CA CYS A 28 6.49 -1.15 -5.83
C CYS A 28 6.81 -1.43 -4.35
N ARG A 29 7.56 -0.52 -3.76
CA ARG A 29 7.59 -0.20 -2.35
C ARG A 29 6.16 -0.35 -1.83
N PRO A 30 5.87 -1.24 -0.86
CA PRO A 30 4.70 -1.06 -0.03
C PRO A 30 4.98 0.14 0.89
N VAL A 31 5.14 1.34 0.34
CA VAL A 31 5.16 2.61 1.09
C VAL A 31 3.72 3.02 1.31
N TYR A 32 3.04 2.16 2.07
CA TYR A 32 2.00 2.59 2.98
C TYR A 32 1.96 1.58 4.13
N ARG A 33 3.06 1.50 4.90
CA ARG A 33 2.91 1.17 6.32
C ARG A 33 2.11 2.32 6.91
N SER A 34 0.79 2.26 6.80
CA SER A 34 -0.06 3.21 7.48
C SER A 34 0.35 3.16 8.95
N ASP A 35 0.62 4.31 9.58
CA ASP A 35 0.73 4.45 11.04
C ASP A 35 -0.57 4.03 11.78
N LEU A 36 -1.54 3.49 11.03
CA LEU A 36 -2.78 2.94 11.49
C LEU A 36 -2.52 1.62 12.20
N VAL A 37 -2.69 1.64 13.52
CA VAL A 37 -2.62 0.44 14.34
C VAL A 37 -3.82 -0.47 14.03
N SER A 38 -3.61 -1.79 14.06
CA SER A 38 -4.73 -2.72 13.95
C SER A 38 -5.64 -2.62 15.17
N CYS A 39 -6.93 -2.36 14.97
CA CYS A 39 -7.90 -2.24 16.05
C CYS A 39 -8.02 -3.52 16.88
N THR A 40 -7.91 -4.69 16.25
CA THR A 40 -7.92 -5.98 16.95
C THR A 40 -6.69 -6.17 17.83
N ARG A 41 -5.52 -5.63 17.43
CA ARG A 41 -4.30 -5.64 18.26
C ARG A 41 -4.48 -4.80 19.53
N SER A 42 -5.30 -3.76 19.47
CA SER A 42 -5.69 -2.94 20.63
C SER A 42 -6.83 -3.57 21.46
N GLY A 43 -7.32 -4.76 21.11
CA GLY A 43 -8.44 -5.41 21.81
C GLY A 43 -9.83 -4.86 21.46
N GLY A 44 -9.93 -4.05 20.40
CA GLY A 44 -11.18 -3.48 19.90
C GLY A 44 -11.69 -4.18 18.63
N VAL A 45 -12.81 -3.67 18.12
CA VAL A 45 -13.40 -4.10 16.84
C VAL A 45 -13.80 -2.89 16.00
N CYS A 46 -13.68 -2.98 14.67
CA CYS A 46 -14.16 -1.90 13.80
C CYS A 46 -15.71 -1.88 13.79
N ARG A 47 -16.31 -0.73 14.11
CA ARG A 47 -17.76 -0.51 14.05
C ARG A 47 -18.10 0.81 13.38
N GLU A 48 -19.34 0.93 12.93
CA GLU A 48 -19.91 2.21 12.53
C GLU A 48 -19.80 3.22 13.68
N VAL A 49 -19.62 4.50 13.34
CA VAL A 49 -19.54 5.60 14.32
C VAL A 49 -20.78 5.63 15.22
N SER A 50 -21.96 5.38 14.65
CA SER A 50 -23.25 5.32 15.35
C SER A 50 -23.38 4.10 16.28
N ALA A 51 -22.67 3.02 15.99
CA ALA A 51 -22.75 1.76 16.75
C ALA A 51 -21.71 1.67 17.88
N CYS A 52 -20.84 2.67 18.02
CA CYS A 52 -19.84 2.72 19.08
C CYS A 52 -20.05 3.95 19.98
N PRO A 53 -20.29 3.78 21.29
CA PRO A 53 -20.33 4.88 22.25
C PRO A 53 -19.05 5.71 22.20
N LYS A 54 -19.13 7.05 22.23
CA LYS A 54 -17.97 7.95 22.13
C LYS A 54 -16.88 7.65 23.16
N ASN A 55 -17.25 7.23 24.37
CA ASN A 55 -16.31 6.85 25.45
C ASN A 55 -15.56 5.52 25.20
N ARG A 56 -15.92 4.77 24.15
CA ARG A 56 -15.28 3.52 23.74
C ARG A 56 -14.51 3.67 22.42
N HIS A 57 -14.42 4.88 21.87
CA HIS A 57 -13.61 5.13 20.68
C HIS A 57 -12.13 5.01 21.07
N ALA A 58 -11.34 4.29 20.28
CA ALA A 58 -9.91 4.26 20.48
C ALA A 58 -9.32 5.66 20.28
N GLY A 59 -8.44 6.10 21.18
CA GLY A 59 -7.74 7.38 21.07
C GLY A 59 -6.66 7.43 19.98
N VAL A 60 -6.38 6.29 19.33
CA VAL A 60 -5.41 6.18 18.24
C VAL A 60 -6.12 5.93 16.91
N LYS A 61 -5.58 6.48 15.83
CA LYS A 61 -6.08 6.17 14.48
C LYS A 61 -5.75 4.72 14.15
N THR A 62 -6.74 3.98 13.67
CA THR A 62 -6.62 2.56 13.35
C THR A 62 -7.05 2.29 11.92
N ILE A 63 -6.76 1.08 11.43
CA ILE A 63 -7.10 0.66 10.07
C ILE A 63 -8.62 0.73 9.77
N CYS A 64 -9.47 0.80 10.79
CA CYS A 64 -10.92 0.97 10.63
C CYS A 64 -11.29 2.24 9.85
N ILE A 65 -10.48 3.30 9.92
CA ILE A 65 -10.77 4.57 9.24
C ILE A 65 -10.77 4.44 7.71
N LEU A 66 -9.97 3.51 7.16
CA LEU A 66 -9.94 3.22 5.73
C LEU A 66 -11.28 2.65 5.22
N ARG A 67 -12.12 2.16 6.14
CA ARG A 67 -13.47 1.65 5.85
C ARG A 67 -14.58 2.61 6.33
N GLY A 68 -14.24 3.85 6.68
CA GLY A 68 -15.19 4.82 7.25
C GLY A 68 -15.71 4.45 8.65
N LYS A 69 -15.01 3.55 9.37
CA LYS A 69 -15.40 3.03 10.67
C LYS A 69 -14.49 3.54 11.78
N VAL A 70 -14.92 3.39 13.03
CA VAL A 70 -14.12 3.66 14.23
C VAL A 70 -13.70 2.36 14.90
N CYS A 71 -12.54 2.39 15.58
CA CYS A 71 -12.16 1.29 16.45
C CYS A 71 -12.90 1.41 17.78
N CYS A 72 -13.78 0.45 18.05
CA CYS A 72 -14.59 0.39 19.25
C CYS A 72 -13.95 -0.57 20.26
N MET A 73 -13.51 -0.05 21.39
CA MET A 73 -12.86 -0.80 22.46
C MET A 73 -13.93 -1.55 23.28
N LYS A 74 -13.56 -2.74 23.79
CA LYS A 74 -14.39 -3.43 24.80
C LYS A 74 -14.33 -2.64 26.11
N ALA A 75 -15.44 -2.60 26.86
CA ALA A 75 -15.38 -2.11 28.23
C ALA A 75 -14.54 -3.06 29.07
N LYS A 76 -13.65 -2.50 29.90
CA LYS A 76 -12.95 -3.24 30.95
C LYS A 76 -13.93 -3.63 32.05
#